data_AF-A0A957ECY5-F1
#
_entry.id   AF-A0A957ECY5-F1
#
_cell.length_a   1.000
_cell.length_b   1.000
_cell.length_c   1.000
_cell.angle_alpha   90.00
_cell.angle_beta   90.00
_cell.angle_gamma   90.00
#
_symmetry.space_group_name_H-M   'P 1'
#
loop_
_entity.id
_entity.type
_entity.pdbx_description
1 polymer ?
#
loop_
_entity_poly.entity_id
_entity_poly.type
_entity_poly.pdbx_seq_one_letter_code
_entity_poly.pdbx_strand_id
1 'polypeptide(L)'
;MSKPATRKKANLLEPINSRAVALEVIKQSAIAFVVVGIIQGIVGIFLWPTLLFDAILYVVLGLALLYLRSRIVALLLLLLSGAALVMTVMNSAGITVGGSNVFLALVVCGAALRAVEATFKLHGRFAHEPDEVRLEMVTAVAPPQQNKPRLTMLEWGLLVLALLLVMG
;
A
#
# COMPACT_ATOMS: atom_id res chain seq x y z
N MET A 1 -28.87 0.61 10.37
CA MET A 1 -27.67 1.46 10.12
C MET A 1 -26.43 0.59 10.34
N SER A 2 -25.92 -0.07 9.30
CA SER A 2 -24.69 -0.86 9.40
C SER A 2 -23.50 0.09 9.38
N LYS A 3 -22.70 0.10 10.46
CA LYS A 3 -21.44 0.84 10.52
C LYS A 3 -20.57 0.45 9.31
N PRO A 4 -20.01 1.39 8.53
CA PRO A 4 -19.05 1.04 7.50
C PRO A 4 -17.84 0.38 8.18
N ALA A 5 -17.47 -0.82 7.72
CA ALA A 5 -16.33 -1.54 8.24
C ALA A 5 -15.07 -0.68 8.06
N THR A 6 -14.58 -0.11 9.16
CA THR A 6 -13.30 0.59 9.20
C THR A 6 -12.21 -0.42 8.86
N ARG A 7 -11.72 -0.42 7.62
CA ARG A 7 -10.59 -1.26 7.18
C ARG A 7 -9.42 -1.00 8.12
N LYS A 8 -9.10 -2.00 8.95
CA LYS A 8 -7.92 -1.96 9.81
C LYS A 8 -6.71 -1.93 8.89
N LYS A 9 -5.96 -0.82 8.89
CA LYS A 9 -4.69 -0.73 8.15
C LYS A 9 -3.79 -1.86 8.65
N ALA A 10 -3.38 -2.75 7.75
CA ALA A 10 -2.48 -3.83 8.11
C ALA A 10 -1.17 -3.21 8.61
N ASN A 11 -0.74 -3.61 9.81
CA ASN A 11 0.57 -3.24 10.32
C ASN A 11 1.62 -4.12 9.63
N LEU A 12 2.76 -3.53 9.27
CA LEU A 12 3.93 -4.22 8.71
C LEU A 12 4.49 -5.33 9.62
N LEU A 13 3.97 -5.50 10.84
CA LEU A 13 4.37 -6.51 11.83
C LEU A 13 3.29 -7.58 12.09
N GLU A 14 2.08 -7.43 11.56
CA GLU A 14 1.03 -8.45 11.73
C GLU A 14 1.26 -9.66 10.79
N PRO A 15 0.94 -10.89 11.21
CA PRO A 15 1.06 -12.06 10.35
C PRO A 15 0.24 -11.92 9.07
N ILE A 16 0.82 -12.27 7.93
CA ILE A 16 0.13 -12.22 6.63
C ILE A 16 -0.80 -13.42 6.53
N ASN A 17 -2.07 -13.20 6.89
CA ASN A 17 -3.10 -14.24 6.99
C ASN A 17 -4.14 -14.22 5.87
N SER A 18 -4.20 -13.16 5.06
CA SER A 18 -5.16 -13.04 3.95
C SER A 18 -4.54 -12.38 2.73
N ARG A 19 -5.17 -12.60 1.56
CA ARG A 19 -4.79 -11.93 0.31
C ARG A 19 -4.77 -10.41 0.43
N ALA A 20 -5.79 -9.81 1.07
CA ALA A 20 -5.90 -8.36 1.23
C ALA A 20 -4.73 -7.78 2.06
N VAL A 21 -4.35 -8.47 3.14
CA VAL A 21 -3.19 -8.09 3.96
C VAL A 21 -1.89 -8.22 3.17
N ALA A 22 -1.72 -9.30 2.39
CA ALA A 22 -0.55 -9.48 1.54
C ALA A 22 -0.38 -8.33 0.53
N LEU A 23 -1.47 -7.90 -0.11
CA LEU A 23 -1.45 -6.77 -1.04
C LEU A 23 -1.08 -5.45 -0.36
N GLU A 24 -1.62 -5.19 0.83
CA GLU A 24 -1.31 -3.98 1.59
C GLU A 24 0.16 -3.97 2.03
N VAL A 25 0.69 -5.11 2.49
CA VAL A 25 2.11 -5.25 2.84
C VAL A 25 3.01 -5.01 1.62
N ILE A 26 2.70 -5.60 0.46
CA ILE A 26 3.47 -5.35 -0.78
C ILE A 26 3.46 -3.87 -1.13
N LYS A 27 2.30 -3.22 -1.04
CA LYS A 27 2.14 -1.79 -1.33
C LYS A 27 2.96 -0.93 -0.36
N GLN A 28 2.87 -1.19 0.94
CA GLN A 28 3.61 -0.45 1.95
C GLN A 28 5.13 -0.64 1.79
N SER A 29 5.60 -1.87 1.55
CA SER A 29 7.01 -2.15 1.25
C SER A 29 7.47 -1.44 -0.03
N ALA A 30 6.69 -1.49 -1.10
CA ALA A 30 7.00 -0.81 -2.36
C ALA A 30 7.14 0.71 -2.17
N ILE A 31 6.21 1.34 -1.45
CA ILE A 31 6.27 2.77 -1.11
C ILE A 31 7.51 3.06 -0.28
N ALA A 32 7.85 2.22 0.70
CA ALA A 32 9.06 2.40 1.51
C ALA A 32 10.32 2.42 0.64
N PHE A 33 10.45 1.51 -0.33
CA PHE A 33 11.59 1.51 -1.25
C PHE A 33 11.64 2.74 -2.14
N VAL A 34 10.50 3.20 -2.65
CA VAL A 34 10.44 4.43 -3.45
C VAL A 34 10.86 5.65 -2.62
N VAL A 35 10.36 5.78 -1.39
CA VAL A 35 10.73 6.87 -0.48
C VAL A 35 12.22 6.82 -0.16
N VAL A 36 12.77 5.65 0.15
CA VAL A 36 14.20 5.46 0.41
C VAL A 36 15.03 5.83 -0.82
N GLY A 37 14.62 5.40 -2.01
CA GLY A 37 15.29 5.75 -3.26
C GLY A 37 15.24 7.26 -3.54
N ILE A 38 14.14 7.95 -3.27
CA ILE A 38 14.06 9.41 -3.39
C ILE A 38 15.03 10.10 -2.42
N ILE A 39 15.03 9.68 -1.15
CA ILE A 39 15.94 10.24 -0.14
C ILE A 39 17.40 10.02 -0.53
N GLN A 40 17.75 8.80 -0.96
CA GLN A 40 19.10 8.47 -1.44
C GLN A 40 19.45 9.25 -2.70
N GLY A 41 18.50 9.49 -3.61
CA GLY A 41 18.71 10.28 -4.81
C GLY A 41 19.06 11.72 -4.47
N ILE A 42 18.32 12.35 -3.55
CA ILE A 42 18.62 13.71 -3.08
C ILE A 42 20.02 13.74 -2.44
N VAL A 43 20.32 12.81 -1.54
CA VAL A 43 21.64 12.71 -0.90
C VAL A 43 22.77 12.48 -1.92
N GLY A 44 22.52 11.63 -2.92
CA GLY A 44 23.50 11.28 -3.95
C GLY A 44 23.84 12.44 -4.89
N ILE A 45 22.90 13.36 -5.15
CA ILE A 45 23.16 14.56 -5.97
C ILE A 45 24.19 15.47 -5.28
N PHE A 46 24.13 15.59 -3.94
CA PHE A 46 24.97 16.54 -3.19
C PHE A 46 26.25 15.94 -2.63
N LEU A 47 26.22 14.69 -2.15
CA LEU A 47 27.35 14.08 -1.46
C LEU A 47 28.12 13.11 -2.34
N TRP A 48 27.46 12.05 -2.82
CA TRP A 48 28.12 10.95 -3.54
C TRP A 48 27.31 10.50 -4.78
N PRO A 49 27.72 10.89 -6.00
CA PRO A 49 27.02 10.56 -7.24
C PRO A 49 26.88 9.05 -7.50
N THR A 50 27.74 8.22 -6.91
CA THR A 50 27.63 6.76 -6.98
C THR A 50 26.33 6.24 -6.36
N LEU A 51 25.74 6.95 -5.39
CA LEU A 51 24.46 6.60 -4.77
C LEU A 51 23.25 6.85 -5.69
N LEU A 52 23.39 7.65 -6.76
CA LEU A 52 22.27 7.88 -7.69
C LEU A 52 21.83 6.58 -8.34
N PHE A 53 22.77 5.69 -8.67
CA PHE A 53 22.44 4.44 -9.34
C PHE A 53 21.59 3.53 -8.45
N ASP A 54 21.96 3.39 -7.18
CA ASP A 54 21.19 2.65 -6.19
C ASP A 54 19.82 3.29 -5.95
N ALA A 55 19.77 4.63 -5.87
CA ALA A 55 18.52 5.36 -5.73
C ALA A 55 17.54 5.08 -6.88
N ILE A 56 18.03 5.13 -8.12
CA ILE A 56 17.23 4.81 -9.31
C ILE A 56 16.77 3.36 -9.26
N LEU A 57 17.65 2.42 -8.92
CA LEU A 57 17.30 1.01 -8.77
C LEU A 57 16.19 0.79 -7.73
N TYR A 58 16.29 1.41 -6.56
CA TYR A 58 15.25 1.32 -5.52
C TYR A 58 13.91 1.87 -5.97
N VAL A 59 13.89 3.01 -6.66
CA VAL A 59 12.65 3.60 -7.18
C VAL A 59 12.04 2.71 -8.27
N VAL A 60 12.84 2.28 -9.25
CA VAL A 60 12.37 1.46 -10.37
C VAL A 60 11.86 0.11 -9.87
N LEU A 61 12.63 -0.59 -9.03
CA LEU A 61 12.23 -1.87 -8.47
C LEU A 61 11.05 -1.73 -7.50
N GLY A 62 10.99 -0.65 -6.71
CA GLY A 62 9.87 -0.36 -5.83
C GLY A 62 8.57 -0.16 -6.61
N LEU A 63 8.60 0.63 -7.68
CA LEU A 63 7.46 0.80 -8.59
C LEU A 63 7.11 -0.52 -9.30
N ALA A 64 8.10 -1.25 -9.79
CA ALA A 64 7.88 -2.55 -10.40
C ALA A 64 7.22 -3.54 -9.42
N LEU A 65 7.61 -3.53 -8.14
CA LEU A 65 6.98 -4.34 -7.10
C LEU A 65 5.52 -3.94 -6.89
N LEU A 66 5.21 -2.64 -6.92
CA LEU A 66 3.85 -2.12 -6.76
C LEU A 66 2.91 -2.57 -7.88
N TYR A 67 3.37 -2.48 -9.13
CA TYR A 67 2.55 -2.79 -10.31
C TYR A 67 2.55 -4.28 -10.67
N LEU A 68 3.71 -4.92 -10.71
CA LEU A 68 3.85 -6.30 -11.17
C LEU A 68 3.62 -7.32 -10.05
N ARG A 69 3.84 -6.91 -8.79
CA ARG A 69 3.76 -7.79 -7.60
C ARG A 69 4.60 -9.06 -7.74
N SER A 70 5.65 -9.00 -8.56
CA SER A 70 6.43 -10.16 -8.97
C SER A 70 7.34 -10.68 -7.85
N ARG A 71 7.38 -12.01 -7.70
CA ARG A 71 8.30 -12.70 -6.78
C ARG A 71 9.76 -12.39 -7.08
N ILE A 72 10.13 -12.29 -8.36
CA ILE A 72 11.50 -12.00 -8.79
C ILE A 72 11.89 -10.58 -8.36
N VAL A 73 11.00 -9.61 -8.53
CA VAL A 73 11.26 -8.22 -8.14
C VAL A 73 11.45 -8.10 -6.63
N ALA A 74 10.63 -8.80 -5.84
CA ALA A 74 10.79 -8.83 -4.39
C ALA A 74 12.16 -9.43 -3.97
N LEU A 75 12.60 -10.50 -4.64
CA LEU A 75 13.92 -11.09 -4.39
C LEU A 75 15.07 -10.15 -4.79
N LEU A 76 14.95 -9.42 -5.89
CA LEU A 76 15.94 -8.43 -6.31
C LEU A 76 16.05 -7.29 -5.29
N LEU A 77 14.92 -6.79 -4.77
CA LEU A 77 14.90 -5.78 -3.70
C LEU A 77 15.51 -6.32 -2.40
N LEU A 78 15.28 -7.59 -2.06
CA LEU A 78 15.91 -8.24 -0.92
C LEU A 78 17.42 -8.34 -1.11
N LEU A 79 17.89 -8.72 -2.30
CA LEU A 79 19.32 -8.82 -2.59
C LEU A 79 19.99 -7.44 -2.53
N LEU A 80 19.37 -6.42 -3.12
CA LEU A 80 19.87 -5.04 -3.12
C LEU A 80 19.94 -4.47 -1.70
N SER A 81 18.88 -4.63 -0.91
CA SER A 81 18.83 -4.17 0.48
C SER A 81 19.74 -4.97 1.42
N GLY A 82 19.89 -6.28 1.17
CA GLY A 82 20.86 -7.13 1.88
C GLY A 82 22.30 -6.69 1.61
N ALA A 83 22.66 -6.44 0.35
CA ALA A 83 23.97 -5.92 -0.01
C ALA A 83 24.24 -4.55 0.64
N ALA A 84 23.26 -3.64 0.61
CA ALA A 84 23.35 -2.33 1.27
C ALA A 84 23.53 -2.45 2.79
N LEU A 85 22.83 -3.39 3.43
CA LEU A 85 23.00 -3.68 4.85
C LEU A 85 24.42 -4.18 5.16
N VAL A 86 24.95 -5.13 4.39
CA VAL A 86 26.31 -5.65 4.57
C VAL A 86 27.33 -4.52 4.42
N MET A 87 27.22 -3.68 3.38
CA MET A 87 28.11 -2.53 3.18
C MET A 87 28.03 -1.53 4.33
N THR A 88 26.83 -1.27 4.84
CA THR A 88 26.61 -0.36 5.97
C THR A 88 27.23 -0.91 7.27
N VAL A 89 27.13 -2.23 7.51
CA VAL A 89 27.76 -2.89 8.65
C VAL A 89 29.29 -2.84 8.52
N MET A 90 29.85 -3.14 7.35
CA MET A 90 31.29 -3.04 7.09
C MET A 90 31.81 -1.60 7.30
N ASN A 91 31.06 -0.60 6.85
CA ASN A 91 31.37 0.80 7.12
C ASN A 91 31.30 1.12 8.62
N SER A 92 30.28 0.65 9.34
CA SER A 92 30.18 0.86 10.79
C SER A 92 31.32 0.21 11.59
N ALA A 93 31.94 -0.84 11.04
CA ALA A 93 33.13 -1.48 11.60
C ALA A 93 34.45 -0.78 11.22
N GLY A 94 34.40 0.34 10.47
CA GLY A 94 35.57 1.11 10.05
C GLY A 94 36.37 0.48 8.89
N ILE A 95 35.81 -0.53 8.21
CA ILE A 95 36.48 -1.26 7.12
C ILE A 95 36.35 -0.51 5.78
N THR A 96 35.29 0.29 5.62
CA THR A 96 35.00 1.03 4.37
C THR A 96 34.59 2.47 4.70
N VAL A 97 34.52 3.34 3.69
CA VAL A 97 34.02 4.72 3.80
C VAL A 97 32.62 4.77 3.20
N GLY A 98 31.60 5.11 4.01
CA GLY A 98 30.20 4.89 3.64
C GLY A 98 29.17 5.57 4.57
N GLY A 99 27.88 5.29 4.32
CA GLY A 99 26.77 5.76 5.17
C GLY A 99 26.74 5.04 6.53
N SER A 100 26.58 5.79 7.63
CA SER A 100 26.61 5.25 9.01
C SER A 100 25.27 4.72 9.52
N ASN A 101 24.19 4.81 8.72
CA ASN A 101 22.83 4.57 9.18
C ASN A 101 22.43 3.08 9.12
N VAL A 102 23.03 2.27 10.00
CA VAL A 102 22.70 0.84 10.15
C VAL A 102 21.21 0.62 10.41
N PHE A 103 20.58 1.51 11.18
CA PHE A 103 19.15 1.42 11.50
C PHE A 103 18.26 1.49 10.24
N LEU A 104 18.54 2.42 9.33
CA LEU A 104 17.79 2.53 8.08
C LEU A 104 17.96 1.27 7.22
N ALA A 105 19.19 0.77 7.12
CA ALA A 105 19.48 -0.44 6.36
C ALA A 105 18.72 -1.67 6.92
N LEU A 106 18.61 -1.79 8.25
CA LEU A 106 17.81 -2.85 8.89
C LEU A 106 16.32 -2.73 8.57
N VAL A 107 15.75 -1.53 8.63
CA VAL A 107 14.33 -1.29 8.32
C VAL A 107 14.03 -1.64 6.86
N VAL A 108 14.90 -1.22 5.94
CA VAL A 108 14.75 -1.48 4.50
C VAL A 108 14.86 -2.98 4.20
N CYS A 109 15.84 -3.66 4.80
CA CYS A 109 16.00 -5.11 4.67
C CYS A 109 14.78 -5.87 5.25
N GLY A 110 14.27 -5.44 6.40
CA GLY A 110 13.05 -5.99 6.99
C GLY A 110 11.83 -5.81 6.08
N ALA A 111 11.67 -4.63 5.47
CA ALA A 111 10.60 -4.38 4.49
C ALA A 111 10.73 -5.28 3.24
N ALA A 112 11.97 -5.58 2.82
CA ALA A 112 12.26 -6.49 1.72
C ALA A 112 11.85 -7.93 2.03
N LEU A 113 12.23 -8.43 3.21
CA LEU A 113 11.84 -9.77 3.67
C LEU A 113 10.32 -9.93 3.71
N ARG A 114 9.62 -8.91 4.22
CA ARG A 114 8.15 -8.91 4.27
C ARG A 114 7.52 -8.82 2.87
N ALA A 115 8.12 -8.08 1.94
CA ALA A 115 7.68 -8.06 0.55
C ALA A 115 7.85 -9.42 -0.14
N VAL A 116 8.96 -10.12 0.12
CA VAL A 116 9.17 -11.49 -0.37
C VAL A 116 8.14 -12.44 0.22
N GLU A 117 7.95 -12.43 1.55
CA GLU A 117 6.94 -13.25 2.21
C GLU A 117 5.53 -13.02 1.63
N ALA A 118 5.15 -11.75 1.45
CA ALA A 118 3.86 -11.35 0.91
C ALA A 118 3.66 -11.77 -0.56
N THR A 119 4.67 -11.57 -1.42
CA THR A 119 4.58 -11.95 -2.85
C THR A 119 4.51 -13.46 -3.05
N PHE A 120 5.24 -14.23 -2.25
CA PHE A 120 5.16 -15.70 -2.27
C PHE A 120 3.80 -16.19 -1.78
N LYS A 121 3.29 -15.65 -0.67
CA LYS A 121 1.97 -16.00 -0.17
C LYS A 121 0.85 -15.61 -1.14
N LEU A 122 0.96 -14.45 -1.79
CA LEU A 122 0.00 -13.97 -2.80
C LEU A 122 -0.11 -14.91 -4.00
N HIS A 123 1.02 -15.41 -4.52
CA HIS A 123 1.06 -16.28 -5.70
C HIS A 123 0.92 -17.78 -5.38
N GLY A 124 1.09 -18.18 -4.12
CA GLY A 124 0.91 -19.56 -3.66
C GLY A 124 -0.39 -19.71 -2.89
N ARG A 125 -0.32 -19.57 -1.57
CA ARG A 125 -1.41 -19.85 -0.62
C ARG A 125 -2.71 -19.07 -0.90
N PHE A 126 -2.60 -17.82 -1.36
CA PHE A 126 -3.76 -16.94 -1.59
C PHE A 126 -4.15 -16.83 -3.08
N ALA A 127 -3.59 -17.67 -3.94
CA ALA A 127 -3.85 -17.58 -5.38
C ALA A 127 -5.33 -17.79 -5.74
N HIS A 128 -6.07 -18.55 -4.93
CA HIS A 128 -7.47 -18.93 -5.17
C HIS A 128 -8.44 -18.19 -4.25
N GLU A 129 -7.94 -17.31 -3.38
CA GLU A 129 -8.77 -16.57 -2.45
C GLU A 129 -9.42 -15.40 -3.21
N PRO A 130 -10.75 -15.31 -3.26
CA PRO A 130 -11.43 -14.25 -4.00
C PRO A 130 -11.13 -12.90 -3.35
N ASP A 131 -10.92 -11.88 -4.18
CA ASP A 131 -10.80 -10.51 -3.69
C ASP A 131 -12.10 -10.13 -2.96
N GLU A 132 -12.07 -10.07 -1.62
CA GLU A 132 -13.22 -9.62 -0.81
C GLU A 132 -13.71 -8.25 -1.30
N VAL A 133 -12.81 -7.39 -1.79
CA VAL A 133 -13.15 -6.10 -2.42
C VAL A 133 -14.01 -6.26 -3.68
N ARG A 134 -13.76 -7.31 -4.48
CA ARG A 134 -14.57 -7.65 -5.65
C ARG A 134 -15.90 -8.24 -5.21
N LEU A 135 -15.94 -9.04 -4.15
CA LEU A 135 -17.19 -9.59 -3.62
C LEU A 135 -18.07 -8.49 -3.02
N GLU A 136 -17.52 -7.54 -2.27
CA GLU A 136 -18.25 -6.35 -1.79
C GLU A 136 -18.79 -5.49 -2.94
N MET A 137 -18.01 -5.26 -4.00
CA MET A 137 -18.52 -4.54 -5.18
C MET A 137 -19.59 -5.32 -5.95
N VAL A 138 -19.42 -6.63 -6.13
CA VAL A 138 -20.41 -7.48 -6.82
C VAL A 138 -21.69 -7.63 -6.01
N THR A 139 -21.59 -7.70 -4.68
CA THR A 139 -22.75 -7.75 -3.77
C THR A 139 -23.39 -6.39 -3.56
N ALA A 140 -22.64 -5.29 -3.66
CA ALA A 140 -23.18 -3.93 -3.67
C ALA A 140 -23.92 -3.56 -4.96
N VAL A 141 -23.80 -4.37 -6.02
CA VAL A 141 -24.62 -4.25 -7.25
C VAL A 141 -26.00 -4.89 -7.07
N ALA A 142 -26.26 -5.63 -5.98
CA ALA A 142 -27.65 -5.92 -5.60
C ALA A 142 -28.30 -4.58 -5.19
N PRO A 143 -29.35 -4.11 -5.90
CA PRO A 143 -29.87 -2.78 -5.67
C PRO A 143 -30.35 -2.68 -4.21
N PRO A 144 -29.97 -1.62 -3.47
CA PRO A 144 -30.55 -1.39 -2.17
C PRO A 144 -32.07 -1.27 -2.35
N GLN A 145 -32.83 -2.07 -1.61
CA GLN A 145 -34.28 -1.89 -1.41
C GLN A 145 -34.46 -0.55 -0.68
N GLN A 146 -34.38 0.53 -1.45
CA GLN A 146 -34.49 1.89 -1.00
C GLN A 146 -36.00 2.16 -0.86
N ASN A 147 -36.55 1.78 0.30
CA ASN A 147 -37.91 2.12 0.67
C ASN A 147 -37.99 3.63 0.89
N LYS A 148 -38.19 4.39 -0.19
CA LYS A 148 -38.53 5.81 -0.11
C LYS A 148 -39.93 5.93 0.50
N PRO A 149 -40.14 6.69 1.58
CA PRO A 149 -41.49 7.05 1.99
C PRO A 149 -42.13 7.80 0.84
N ARG A 150 -43.11 7.17 0.18
CA ARG A 150 -43.94 7.83 -0.83
C ARG A 150 -44.78 8.86 -0.09
N LEU A 151 -44.34 10.13 -0.08
CA LEU A 151 -45.27 11.21 0.20
C LEU A 151 -46.39 11.10 -0.85
N THR A 152 -47.62 10.97 -0.35
CA THR A 152 -48.77 10.75 -1.22
C THR A 152 -49.13 12.05 -1.94
N MET A 153 -49.77 11.96 -3.12
CA MET A 153 -50.14 13.15 -3.91
C MET A 153 -50.97 14.18 -3.12
N LEU A 154 -51.62 13.75 -2.04
CA LEU A 154 -52.38 14.58 -1.10
C LEU A 154 -51.47 15.53 -0.30
N GLU A 155 -50.29 15.08 0.12
CA GLU A 155 -49.35 15.92 0.89
C GLU A 155 -48.73 17.00 0.00
N TRP A 156 -48.48 16.68 -1.28
CA TRP A 156 -48.07 17.68 -2.28
C TRP A 156 -49.17 18.71 -2.55
N GLY A 157 -50.44 18.26 -2.65
CA GLY A 157 -51.58 19.16 -2.83
C GLY A 157 -51.74 20.14 -1.66
N LEU A 158 -51.56 19.68 -0.42
CA LEU A 158 -51.60 20.51 0.77
C LEU A 158 -50.48 21.55 0.82
N LEU A 159 -49.26 21.18 0.42
CA LEU A 159 -48.12 22.11 0.39
C LEU A 159 -48.32 23.19 -0.68
N VAL A 160 -48.85 22.85 -1.85
CA VAL A 160 -49.13 23.84 -2.92
C VAL A 160 -50.28 24.79 -2.52
N LEU A 161 -51.34 24.27 -1.90
CA LEU A 161 -52.45 25.10 -1.41
C LEU A 161 -52.00 26.07 -0.31
N ALA A 162 -51.19 25.59 0.64
CA ALA A 162 -50.61 26.41 1.69
C ALA A 162 -49.71 27.52 1.12
N LEU A 163 -48.92 27.21 0.08
CA LEU A 163 -48.08 28.21 -0.57
C LEU A 163 -48.89 29.29 -1.29
N LEU A 164 -50.01 28.92 -1.94
CA LEU A 164 -50.90 29.86 -2.63
C LEU A 164 -51.63 30.81 -1.66
N LEU A 165 -52.01 30.33 -0.47
CA LEU A 165 -52.66 31.16 0.56
C LEU A 165 -51.73 32.19 1.22
N VAL A 166 -50.41 31.96 1.20
CA VAL A 166 -49.44 32.91 1.77
C VAL A 166 -49.05 34.01 0.78
N MET A 167 -49.30 33.80 -0.52
CA MET A 167 -48.91 34.74 -1.59
C MET A 167 -50.07 35.56 -2.17
N GLY A 168 -51.29 35.44 -1.63
CA GLY A 168 -52.47 36.24 -2.01
C GLY A 168 -53.00 37.02 -0.82
#